data_AF-A0A8S3HMI8-F1
#
_entry.id   AF-A0A8S3HMI8-F1
#
_cell.length_a   1.000
_cell.length_b   1.000
_cell.length_c   1.000
_cell.angle_alpha   90.00
_cell.angle_beta   90.00
_cell.angle_gamma   90.00
#
_symmetry.space_group_name_H-M   'P 1'
#
loop_
_entity.id
_entity.type
_entity.pdbx_description
1 polymer ?
#
loop_
_entity_poly.entity_id
_entity_poly.type
_entity_poly.pdbx_seq_one_letter_code
_entity_poly.pdbx_strand_id
1 'polypeptide(L)'
;RNNITCCCISNDKRWLCTGDSGRDCTIIIWDTITGLPNQTYFDVINGTGAVAFSNDAKYLATMSQQAPQIMSIWDWTAESDRPLCALELRNDYSSQHYLQFNPRQSSQLVSNSTTQVIFYEWSHENGINYYDPELSERTFNTPREKLGYLTESVFLLHPTRVVTGTTTGKLVLWDCKTTGNAFEMNKKQTNEIKQNDLSRQSTKMVDNRELTRDTLKSSTSTRSGTLSSRKSSAKTNEQSDQDDEEKTEKQVTFIEPPEKTN
;
A
#
# COMPACT_ATOMS: atom_id res chain seq x y z
N ARG A 1 -32.69 -2.08 0.11
CA ARG A 1 -31.83 -0.87 0.17
C ARG A 1 -30.45 -1.38 0.55
N ASN A 2 -29.45 -1.18 -0.32
CA ASN A 2 -28.09 -1.62 -0.04
C ASN A 2 -27.42 -0.62 0.91
N ASN A 3 -26.50 -1.12 1.73
CA ASN A 3 -25.72 -0.27 2.62
C ASN A 3 -24.45 0.15 1.90
N ILE A 4 -24.14 1.45 1.91
CA ILE A 4 -22.83 1.94 1.46
C ILE A 4 -21.81 1.47 2.49
N THR A 5 -20.87 0.65 2.05
CA THR A 5 -19.89 -0.05 2.89
C THR A 5 -18.52 0.61 2.82
N CYS A 6 -18.20 1.28 1.72
CA CYS A 6 -16.92 1.95 1.54
C CYS A 6 -17.02 3.18 0.63
N CYS A 7 -16.05 4.08 0.77
CA CYS A 7 -15.86 5.21 -0.12
C CYS A 7 -14.39 5.63 -0.17
N CYS A 8 -13.98 6.27 -1.26
CA CYS A 8 -12.67 6.89 -1.37
C CYS A 8 -12.72 8.11 -2.30
N ILE A 9 -11.74 9.00 -2.18
CA ILE A 9 -11.61 10.19 -3.02
C ILE A 9 -10.30 10.13 -3.80
N SER A 10 -10.32 10.59 -5.05
CA SER A 10 -9.10 10.73 -5.86
C SER A 10 -8.17 11.80 -5.28
N ASN A 11 -6.88 11.72 -5.58
CA ASN A 11 -5.87 12.64 -5.05
C ASN A 11 -6.10 14.10 -5.49
N ASP A 12 -6.61 14.31 -6.71
CA ASP A 12 -7.02 15.62 -7.23
C ASP A 12 -8.36 16.11 -6.68
N LYS A 13 -9.04 15.29 -5.86
CA LYS A 13 -10.35 15.51 -5.25
C LYS A 13 -11.48 15.68 -6.25
N ARG A 14 -11.27 15.38 -7.53
CA ARG A 14 -12.30 15.51 -8.57
C ARG A 14 -13.32 14.37 -8.48
N TRP A 15 -12.88 13.17 -8.11
CA TRP A 15 -13.68 11.96 -8.16
C TRP A 15 -13.89 11.37 -6.76
N LEU A 16 -15.14 11.07 -6.44
CA LEU A 16 -15.51 10.29 -5.26
C LEU A 16 -15.99 8.92 -5.76
N CYS A 17 -15.56 7.85 -5.12
CA CYS A 17 -16.08 6.50 -5.37
C CYS A 17 -16.86 6.04 -4.14
N THR A 18 -18.01 5.40 -4.36
CA THR A 18 -18.78 4.72 -3.31
C THR A 18 -19.06 3.30 -3.75
N GLY A 19 -18.86 2.34 -2.85
CA GLY A 19 -19.25 0.95 -3.05
C GLY A 19 -20.30 0.54 -2.02
N ASP A 20 -21.24 -0.28 -2.45
CA ASP A 20 -22.26 -0.84 -1.57
C ASP A 20 -22.15 -2.36 -1.43
N SER A 21 -22.92 -2.90 -0.48
CA SER A 21 -23.12 -4.32 -0.28
C SER A 21 -24.60 -4.61 -0.10
N GLY A 22 -25.09 -5.66 -0.78
CA GLY A 22 -26.49 -6.06 -0.77
C GLY A 22 -26.88 -6.92 -1.98
N ARG A 23 -28.12 -6.80 -2.42
CA ARG A 23 -28.57 -7.39 -3.70
C ARG A 23 -28.38 -6.34 -4.78
N ASP A 24 -27.93 -6.73 -5.97
CA ASP A 24 -27.67 -5.80 -7.08
C ASP A 24 -26.66 -4.72 -6.65
N CYS A 25 -25.49 -5.17 -6.17
CA CYS A 25 -24.47 -4.25 -5.64
C CYS A 25 -23.91 -3.37 -6.76
N THR A 26 -23.56 -2.15 -6.39
CA THR A 26 -23.04 -1.14 -7.31
C THR A 26 -21.78 -0.48 -6.79
N ILE A 27 -20.93 -0.06 -7.74
CA ILE A 27 -19.86 0.90 -7.51
C ILE A 27 -20.20 2.13 -8.34
N ILE A 28 -20.22 3.30 -7.70
CA ILE A 28 -20.54 4.57 -8.35
C ILE A 28 -19.37 5.52 -8.21
N ILE A 29 -18.94 6.09 -9.32
CA ILE A 29 -17.97 7.17 -9.39
C ILE A 29 -18.72 8.47 -9.64
N TRP A 30 -18.49 9.44 -8.77
CA TRP A 30 -19.16 10.73 -8.73
C TRP A 30 -18.20 11.84 -9.12
N ASP A 31 -18.68 12.78 -9.91
CA ASP A 31 -18.02 14.06 -10.10
C ASP A 31 -18.33 14.96 -8.91
N THR A 32 -17.31 15.26 -8.11
CA THR A 32 -17.46 16.07 -6.88
C THR A 32 -17.83 17.53 -7.14
N ILE A 33 -17.59 18.04 -8.36
CA ILE A 33 -17.89 19.44 -8.72
C ILE A 33 -19.35 19.58 -9.14
N THR A 34 -19.88 18.62 -9.90
CA THR A 34 -21.27 18.65 -10.36
C THR A 34 -22.23 17.94 -9.40
N GLY A 35 -21.71 17.02 -8.57
CA GLY A 35 -22.50 16.15 -7.71
C GLY A 35 -23.23 15.02 -8.45
N LEU A 36 -22.93 14.83 -9.74
CA LEU A 36 -23.59 13.84 -10.59
C LEU A 36 -22.76 12.56 -10.70
N PRO A 37 -23.42 11.39 -10.82
CA PRO A 37 -22.72 10.15 -11.15
C PRO A 37 -22.09 10.27 -12.53
N ASN A 38 -20.80 9.98 -12.62
CA ASN A 38 -20.05 9.93 -13.87
C ASN A 38 -20.03 8.52 -14.45
N GLN A 39 -19.81 7.51 -13.61
CA GLN A 39 -19.80 6.11 -14.03
C GLN A 39 -20.39 5.20 -12.95
N THR A 40 -21.13 4.17 -13.38
CA THR A 40 -21.75 3.19 -12.47
C THR A 40 -21.48 1.78 -12.97
N TYR A 41 -20.88 0.95 -12.13
CA TYR A 41 -20.75 -0.48 -12.33
C TYR A 41 -21.89 -1.19 -11.61
N PHE A 42 -22.70 -1.92 -12.37
CA PHE A 42 -23.83 -2.70 -11.87
C PHE A 42 -23.43 -4.16 -11.65
N ASP A 43 -24.27 -4.88 -10.90
CA ASP A 43 -24.16 -6.33 -10.68
C ASP A 43 -22.79 -6.77 -10.14
N VAL A 44 -22.20 -5.94 -9.26
CA VAL A 44 -20.90 -6.22 -8.64
C VAL A 44 -21.04 -7.45 -7.75
N ILE A 45 -20.27 -8.49 -8.08
CA ILE A 45 -20.32 -9.78 -7.38
C ILE A 45 -19.77 -9.60 -5.96
N ASN A 46 -20.45 -10.21 -4.97
CA ASN A 46 -20.05 -10.25 -3.56
C ASN A 46 -19.97 -8.89 -2.83
N GLY A 47 -20.54 -7.82 -3.41
CA GLY A 47 -20.52 -6.47 -2.84
C GLY A 47 -19.11 -5.88 -2.73
N THR A 48 -19.00 -4.63 -2.29
CA THR A 48 -17.71 -3.91 -2.25
C THR A 48 -17.36 -3.51 -0.82
N GLY A 49 -16.29 -4.09 -0.26
CA GLY A 49 -15.87 -3.81 1.12
C GLY A 49 -14.77 -2.75 1.25
N ALA A 50 -13.95 -2.58 0.23
CA ALA A 50 -12.97 -1.50 0.19
C ALA A 50 -12.76 -1.00 -1.24
N VAL A 51 -12.43 0.28 -1.38
CA VAL A 51 -12.12 0.95 -2.65
C VAL A 51 -10.94 1.88 -2.49
N ALA A 52 -10.12 1.99 -3.54
CA ALA A 52 -8.99 2.91 -3.58
C ALA A 52 -8.77 3.44 -5.00
N PHE A 53 -8.52 4.74 -5.13
CA PHE A 53 -8.04 5.33 -6.38
C PHE A 53 -6.51 5.23 -6.45
N SER A 54 -5.99 5.01 -7.65
CA SER A 54 -4.59 5.28 -7.95
C SER A 54 -4.30 6.78 -7.87
N ASN A 55 -3.03 7.15 -7.65
CA ASN A 55 -2.66 8.55 -7.46
C ASN A 55 -2.86 9.43 -8.71
N ASP A 56 -2.78 8.82 -9.89
CA ASP A 56 -3.09 9.44 -11.18
C ASP A 56 -4.61 9.48 -11.48
N ALA A 57 -5.44 9.01 -10.55
CA ALA A 57 -6.88 8.90 -10.67
C ALA A 57 -7.36 8.12 -11.91
N LYS A 58 -6.50 7.30 -12.54
CA LYS A 58 -6.88 6.52 -13.72
C LYS A 58 -7.45 5.15 -13.36
N TYR A 59 -6.92 4.53 -12.32
CA TYR A 59 -7.30 3.19 -11.91
C TYR A 59 -8.08 3.22 -10.59
N LEU A 60 -9.06 2.34 -10.50
CA LEU A 60 -9.79 2.05 -9.27
C LEU A 60 -9.46 0.61 -8.87
N ALA A 61 -9.18 0.39 -7.60
CA ALA A 61 -9.09 -0.95 -7.04
C ALA A 61 -10.25 -1.18 -6.09
N THR A 62 -10.85 -2.36 -6.15
CA THR A 62 -11.99 -2.76 -5.34
C THR A 62 -11.69 -4.09 -4.67
N MET A 63 -12.11 -4.26 -3.43
CA MET A 63 -12.09 -5.53 -2.71
C MET A 63 -13.51 -5.95 -2.39
N SER A 64 -13.91 -7.18 -2.71
CA SER A 64 -15.26 -7.63 -2.40
C SER A 64 -15.48 -7.79 -0.89
N GLN A 65 -16.71 -7.51 -0.44
CA GLN A 65 -17.08 -7.58 0.98
C GLN A 65 -17.26 -9.03 1.44
N GLN A 66 -17.81 -9.88 0.57
CA GLN A 66 -18.15 -11.27 0.89
C GLN A 66 -17.19 -12.25 0.22
N ALA A 67 -17.11 -13.46 0.80
CA ALA A 67 -16.31 -14.55 0.30
C ALA A 67 -16.98 -15.24 -0.92
N PRO A 68 -16.20 -15.72 -1.91
CA PRO A 68 -14.75 -15.52 -2.02
C PRO A 68 -14.38 -14.05 -2.24
N GLN A 69 -13.32 -13.59 -1.57
CA GLN A 69 -12.88 -12.20 -1.69
C GLN A 69 -12.15 -11.99 -3.00
N ILE A 70 -12.64 -11.06 -3.82
CA ILE A 70 -12.08 -10.75 -5.13
C ILE A 70 -11.51 -9.33 -5.09
N MET A 71 -10.21 -9.21 -5.33
CA MET A 71 -9.60 -7.94 -5.67
C MET A 71 -9.75 -7.72 -7.17
N SER A 72 -10.24 -6.55 -7.58
CA SER A 72 -10.32 -6.17 -8.99
C SER A 72 -9.65 -4.82 -9.23
N ILE A 73 -8.98 -4.68 -10.37
CA ILE A 73 -8.43 -3.41 -10.86
C ILE A 73 -9.25 -2.99 -12.09
N TRP A 74 -9.68 -1.74 -12.10
CA TRP A 74 -10.50 -1.14 -13.14
C TRP A 74 -9.75 0.02 -13.77
N ASP A 75 -9.78 0.14 -15.09
CA ASP A 75 -9.54 1.42 -15.77
C ASP A 75 -10.90 2.09 -15.92
N TRP A 76 -11.24 2.93 -14.96
CA TRP A 76 -12.58 3.53 -14.93
C TRP A 76 -12.75 4.66 -15.94
N THR A 77 -11.65 5.12 -16.54
CA THR A 77 -11.64 6.14 -17.59
C THR A 77 -11.85 5.53 -18.98
N ALA A 78 -11.72 4.22 -19.12
CA ALA A 78 -12.00 3.49 -20.35
C ALA A 78 -13.47 3.10 -20.46
N GLU A 79 -13.98 2.97 -21.68
CA GLU A 79 -15.33 2.48 -21.96
C GLU A 79 -15.39 0.95 -21.79
N SER A 80 -15.35 0.49 -20.54
CA SER A 80 -15.45 -0.92 -20.16
C SER A 80 -16.22 -1.09 -18.86
N ASP A 81 -17.19 -2.01 -18.85
CA ASP A 81 -17.94 -2.42 -17.67
C ASP A 81 -17.30 -3.62 -16.95
N ARG A 82 -16.11 -4.02 -17.37
CA ARG A 82 -15.35 -5.14 -16.78
C ARG A 82 -14.03 -4.66 -16.18
N PRO A 83 -13.57 -5.29 -15.10
CA PRO A 83 -12.25 -5.01 -14.56
C PRO A 83 -11.17 -5.43 -15.56
N LEU A 84 -10.04 -4.73 -15.55
CA LEU A 84 -8.83 -5.10 -16.32
C LEU A 84 -8.31 -6.46 -15.89
N CYS A 85 -8.29 -6.69 -14.58
CA CYS A 85 -7.90 -7.95 -13.97
C CYS A 85 -8.58 -8.13 -12.62
N ALA A 86 -8.76 -9.39 -12.24
CA ALA A 86 -9.35 -9.78 -10.98
C ALA A 86 -8.55 -10.95 -10.38
N LEU A 87 -8.47 -10.99 -9.06
CA LEU A 87 -7.77 -11.99 -8.26
C LEU A 87 -8.68 -12.46 -7.14
N GLU A 88 -8.99 -13.75 -7.13
CA GLU A 88 -9.63 -14.41 -6.00
C GLU A 88 -8.59 -14.68 -4.91
N LEU A 89 -8.78 -14.09 -3.74
CA LEU A 89 -7.97 -14.35 -2.56
C LEU A 89 -8.30 -15.72 -1.99
N ARG A 90 -7.30 -16.33 -1.34
CA ARG A 90 -7.49 -17.63 -0.68
C ARG A 90 -8.56 -17.54 0.42
N ASN A 91 -9.39 -18.57 0.51
CA ASN A 91 -10.49 -18.65 1.47
C ASN A 91 -10.04 -18.75 2.93
N ASP A 92 -8.76 -19.02 3.21
CA ASP A 92 -8.22 -19.07 4.56
C ASP A 92 -7.70 -17.72 5.07
N TYR A 93 -7.73 -16.68 4.23
CA TYR A 93 -7.42 -15.32 4.66
C TYR A 93 -8.58 -14.70 5.45
N SER A 94 -8.22 -13.87 6.43
CA SER A 94 -9.19 -13.02 7.11
C SER A 94 -9.65 -11.92 6.17
N SER A 95 -10.89 -11.46 6.35
CA SER A 95 -11.52 -10.50 5.44
C SER A 95 -10.72 -9.19 5.38
N GLN A 96 -10.22 -8.88 4.19
CA GLN A 96 -9.54 -7.63 3.89
C GLN A 96 -10.57 -6.50 3.83
N HIS A 97 -10.40 -5.48 4.67
CA HIS A 97 -11.36 -4.38 4.85
C HIS A 97 -10.76 -3.01 4.55
N TYR A 98 -9.46 -2.93 4.29
CA TYR A 98 -8.76 -1.72 3.88
C TYR A 98 -7.94 -2.00 2.62
N LEU A 99 -7.85 -1.00 1.74
CA LEU A 99 -7.14 -1.09 0.48
C LEU A 99 -6.52 0.28 0.16
N GLN A 100 -5.27 0.30 -0.27
CA GLN A 100 -4.58 1.54 -0.62
C GLN A 100 -3.58 1.31 -1.75
N PHE A 101 -3.61 2.18 -2.77
CA PHE A 101 -2.54 2.26 -3.76
C PHE A 101 -1.29 2.92 -3.18
N ASN A 102 -0.13 2.50 -3.67
CA ASN A 102 1.10 3.24 -3.46
C ASN A 102 0.96 4.62 -4.13
N PRO A 103 1.10 5.73 -3.38
CA PRO A 103 0.90 7.08 -3.92
C PRO A 103 1.93 7.48 -5.00
N ARG A 104 3.01 6.70 -5.17
CA ARG A 104 4.03 6.95 -6.19
C ARG A 104 4.01 5.95 -7.34
N GLN A 105 3.42 4.78 -7.13
CA GLN A 105 3.44 3.70 -8.10
C GLN A 105 2.04 3.10 -8.18
N SER A 106 1.30 3.44 -9.25
CA SER A 106 -0.05 2.92 -9.48
C SER A 106 -0.08 1.41 -9.66
N SER A 107 1.05 0.73 -9.83
CA SER A 107 1.15 -0.73 -9.94
C SER A 107 1.15 -1.47 -8.60
N GLN A 108 1.29 -0.77 -7.47
CA GLN A 108 1.39 -1.37 -6.14
C GLN A 108 0.21 -1.04 -5.25
N LEU A 109 -0.24 -2.03 -4.48
CA LEU A 109 -1.26 -1.86 -3.46
C LEU A 109 -0.91 -2.59 -2.16
N VAL A 110 -1.57 -2.18 -1.09
CA VAL A 110 -1.64 -2.91 0.18
C VAL A 110 -3.09 -3.08 0.59
N SER A 111 -3.43 -4.25 1.12
CA SER A 111 -4.68 -4.49 1.82
C SER A 111 -4.42 -4.98 3.25
N ASN A 112 -5.40 -4.75 4.12
CA ASN A 112 -5.34 -5.19 5.50
C ASN A 112 -6.59 -5.96 5.90
N SER A 113 -6.37 -7.04 6.65
CA SER A 113 -7.33 -7.64 7.55
C SER A 113 -6.90 -7.43 9.00
N THR A 114 -7.67 -7.98 9.94
CA THR A 114 -7.34 -7.94 11.37
C THR A 114 -6.06 -8.72 11.70
N THR A 115 -5.60 -9.61 10.82
CA THR A 115 -4.49 -10.54 11.08
C THR A 115 -3.42 -10.56 10.00
N GLN A 116 -3.73 -10.08 8.79
CA GLN A 116 -2.83 -10.15 7.63
C GLN A 116 -2.70 -8.79 6.97
N VAL A 117 -1.51 -8.54 6.42
CA VAL A 117 -1.29 -7.50 5.43
C VAL A 117 -0.92 -8.22 4.15
N ILE A 118 -1.58 -7.86 3.05
CA ILE A 118 -1.28 -8.42 1.73
C ILE A 118 -0.80 -7.29 0.84
N PHE A 119 0.27 -7.54 0.12
CA PHE A 119 0.87 -6.60 -0.81
C PHE A 119 0.63 -7.10 -2.23
N TYR A 120 0.33 -6.18 -3.13
CA TYR A 120 -0.02 -6.51 -4.50
C TYR A 120 0.87 -5.73 -5.45
N GLU A 121 1.26 -6.39 -6.53
CA GLU A 121 1.86 -5.79 -7.71
C GLU A 121 1.02 -6.21 -8.90
N TRP A 122 0.60 -5.27 -9.73
CA TRP A 122 -0.21 -5.57 -10.90
C TRP A 122 0.33 -4.91 -12.17
N SER A 123 0.08 -5.55 -13.30
CA SER A 123 0.33 -5.00 -14.62
C SER A 123 -0.72 -5.47 -15.61
N HIS A 124 -0.81 -4.79 -16.76
CA HIS A 124 -1.67 -5.20 -17.87
C HIS A 124 -1.32 -6.59 -18.41
N GLU A 125 -0.04 -6.97 -18.35
CA GLU A 125 0.47 -8.22 -18.92
C GLU A 125 0.35 -9.40 -17.94
N ASN A 126 0.65 -9.17 -16.66
CA ASN A 126 0.78 -10.24 -15.66
C ASN A 126 -0.42 -10.34 -14.72
N GLY A 127 -1.44 -9.50 -14.88
CA GLY A 127 -2.56 -9.43 -13.95
C GLY A 127 -2.11 -8.97 -12.57
N ILE A 128 -2.72 -9.53 -11.51
CA ILE A 128 -2.44 -9.19 -10.12
C ILE A 128 -1.61 -10.31 -9.49
N ASN A 129 -0.40 -9.99 -9.06
CA ASN A 129 0.42 -10.83 -8.18
C ASN A 129 0.34 -10.30 -6.75
N TYR A 130 0.48 -11.17 -5.77
CA TYR A 130 0.44 -10.78 -4.37
C TYR A 130 1.44 -11.52 -3.49
N TYR A 131 1.72 -10.92 -2.33
CA TYR A 131 2.64 -11.42 -1.33
C TYR A 131 2.05 -11.16 0.08
N ASP A 132 1.97 -12.20 0.90
CA ASP A 132 1.36 -12.22 2.23
C ASP A 132 2.38 -12.61 3.32
N PRO A 133 3.24 -11.68 3.76
CA PRO A 133 4.29 -12.01 4.71
C PRO A 133 3.72 -12.44 6.06
N GLU A 134 4.27 -13.53 6.62
CA GLU A 134 3.82 -14.05 7.90
C GLU A 134 4.18 -13.12 9.08
N LEU A 135 3.19 -12.87 9.93
CA LEU A 135 3.33 -12.19 11.22
C LEU A 135 3.14 -13.17 12.36
N SER A 136 4.24 -13.70 12.88
CA SER A 136 4.22 -14.48 14.12
C SER A 136 4.57 -13.63 15.34
N GLU A 137 4.12 -14.03 16.53
CA GLU A 137 4.45 -13.37 17.81
C GLU A 137 5.97 -13.28 18.06
N ARG A 138 6.74 -14.19 17.46
CA ARG A 138 8.22 -14.18 17.51
C ARG A 138 8.84 -12.95 16.86
N THR A 139 8.09 -12.26 15.99
CA THR A 139 8.52 -11.05 15.27
C THR A 139 9.03 -9.94 16.19
N PHE A 140 8.47 -9.80 17.39
CA PHE A 140 8.74 -8.65 18.25
C PHE A 140 9.70 -8.96 19.40
N ASN A 141 10.32 -10.16 19.42
CA ASN A 141 11.16 -10.63 20.54
C ASN A 141 10.52 -10.39 21.93
N THR A 142 9.18 -10.40 21.99
CA THR A 142 8.39 -10.22 23.21
C THR A 142 7.45 -11.43 23.35
N PRO A 143 7.97 -12.60 23.79
CA PRO A 143 7.22 -13.85 23.79
C PRO A 143 5.98 -13.85 24.70
N ARG A 144 5.81 -12.81 25.52
CA ARG A 144 4.74 -12.68 26.52
C ARG A 144 3.71 -11.62 26.16
N GLU A 145 3.90 -10.89 25.06
CA GLU A 145 3.00 -9.81 24.67
C GLU A 145 2.32 -10.14 23.35
N LYS A 146 0.99 -10.13 23.38
CA LYS A 146 0.18 -10.29 22.17
C LYS A 146 0.46 -9.13 21.21
N LEU A 147 0.58 -9.43 19.91
CA LEU A 147 0.73 -8.42 18.87
C LEU A 147 -0.48 -7.49 18.76
N GLY A 148 -1.68 -8.01 19.07
CA GLY A 148 -2.96 -7.35 18.79
C GLY A 148 -3.38 -7.50 17.33
N TYR A 149 -4.59 -7.06 17.03
CA TYR A 149 -5.09 -6.99 15.66
C TYR A 149 -4.40 -5.88 14.89
N LEU A 150 -4.15 -6.12 13.61
CA LEU A 150 -3.69 -5.11 12.67
C LEU A 150 -4.84 -4.13 12.37
N THR A 151 -4.48 -2.87 12.14
CA THR A 151 -5.42 -1.83 11.75
C THR A 151 -5.19 -1.46 10.28
N GLU A 152 -4.72 -0.25 10.00
CA GLU A 152 -4.48 0.24 8.64
C GLU A 152 -2.99 0.25 8.32
N SER A 153 -2.69 0.12 7.03
CA SER A 153 -1.35 0.26 6.47
C SER A 153 -1.22 1.57 5.72
N VAL A 154 -0.05 2.19 5.78
CA VAL A 154 0.25 3.42 5.03
C VAL A 154 1.58 3.31 4.32
N PHE A 155 1.63 3.69 3.05
CA PHE A 155 2.87 3.82 2.30
C PHE A 155 3.69 5.04 2.76
N LEU A 156 4.96 4.82 3.04
CA LEU A 156 5.96 5.87 3.25
C LEU A 156 6.58 6.28 1.91
N LEU A 157 6.74 7.58 1.73
CA LEU A 157 7.12 8.17 0.45
C LEU A 157 8.61 7.99 0.08
N HIS A 158 9.50 7.71 1.06
CA HIS A 158 10.93 7.52 0.85
C HIS A 158 11.65 6.78 2.00
N PRO A 159 12.36 5.66 1.73
CA PRO A 159 12.16 4.72 0.62
C PRO A 159 10.75 4.10 0.66
N THR A 160 10.33 3.42 -0.43
CA THR A 160 9.02 2.72 -0.48
C THR A 160 8.99 1.67 0.64
N ARG A 161 8.21 1.98 1.65
CA ARG A 161 7.99 1.13 2.82
C ARG A 161 6.53 1.23 3.19
N VAL A 162 6.04 0.23 3.90
CA VAL A 162 4.70 0.27 4.46
C VAL A 162 4.81 0.23 5.97
N VAL A 163 3.99 1.02 6.66
CA VAL A 163 3.83 0.94 8.11
C VAL A 163 2.43 0.46 8.41
N THR A 164 2.30 -0.57 9.22
CA THR A 164 1.01 -1.07 9.71
C THR A 164 0.90 -0.88 11.21
N GLY A 165 -0.21 -0.31 11.67
CA GLY A 165 -0.49 -0.18 13.10
C GLY A 165 -1.13 -1.43 13.69
N THR A 166 -0.97 -1.62 15.00
CA THR A 166 -1.71 -2.62 15.76
C THR A 166 -2.57 -1.98 16.85
N THR A 167 -3.63 -2.67 17.25
CA THR A 167 -4.52 -2.28 18.36
C THR A 167 -3.82 -2.20 19.72
N THR A 168 -2.62 -2.76 19.86
CA THR A 168 -1.79 -2.66 21.07
C THR A 168 -0.82 -1.47 21.02
N GLY A 169 -0.85 -0.66 19.96
CA GLY A 169 0.02 0.50 19.79
C GLY A 169 1.40 0.19 19.20
N LYS A 170 1.63 -1.03 18.70
CA LYS A 170 2.86 -1.39 17.99
C LYS A 170 2.75 -0.97 16.52
N LEU A 171 3.90 -0.67 15.91
CA LEU A 171 4.01 -0.38 14.48
C LEU A 171 4.89 -1.45 13.82
N VAL A 172 4.45 -1.98 12.69
CA VAL A 172 5.21 -2.93 11.87
C VAL A 172 5.73 -2.19 10.64
N LEU A 173 7.04 -2.26 10.39
CA LEU A 173 7.66 -1.70 9.19
C LEU A 173 7.96 -2.79 8.16
N TRP A 174 7.47 -2.58 6.95
CA TRP A 174 7.66 -3.45 5.80
C TRP A 174 8.60 -2.77 4.80
N ASP A 175 9.75 -3.38 4.55
CA ASP A 175 10.72 -2.91 3.55
C ASP A 175 10.39 -3.52 2.18
N CYS A 176 10.01 -2.69 1.22
CA CYS A 176 9.85 -3.10 -0.16
C CYS A 176 11.23 -3.17 -0.82
N LYS A 177 11.72 -4.36 -1.15
CA LYS A 177 12.90 -4.53 -2.00
C LYS A 177 12.45 -4.79 -3.43
N THR A 178 12.83 -3.88 -4.33
CA THR A 178 12.77 -4.15 -5.77
C THR A 178 14.06 -4.89 -6.14
N THR A 179 14.06 -6.21 -6.12
CA THR A 179 15.11 -7.01 -6.76
C THR A 179 14.64 -7.32 -8.19
N GLY A 180 15.52 -7.21 -9.19
CA GLY A 180 15.15 -7.19 -10.60
C GLY A 180 14.08 -8.24 -10.97
N ASN A 181 12.96 -7.75 -11.51
CA ASN A 181 11.75 -8.47 -11.93
C ASN A 181 10.89 -9.14 -10.86
N ALA A 182 11.24 -9.08 -9.58
CA ALA A 182 10.41 -9.60 -8.48
C ALA A 182 10.24 -8.55 -7.37
N PHE A 183 8.98 -8.19 -7.07
CA PHE A 183 8.68 -7.37 -5.90
C PHE A 183 8.77 -8.24 -4.65
N GLU A 184 9.81 -8.06 -3.83
CA GLU A 184 10.01 -8.82 -2.60
C GLU A 184 9.87 -7.92 -1.38
N MET A 185 9.01 -8.28 -0.45
CA MET A 185 8.77 -7.52 0.76
C MET A 185 9.44 -8.19 1.94
N ASN A 186 10.41 -7.51 2.53
CA ASN A 186 11.13 -7.99 3.69
C ASN A 186 10.61 -7.30 4.94
N LYS A 187 10.43 -8.08 6.00
CA LYS A 187 10.06 -7.55 7.30
C LYS A 187 11.30 -7.01 8.00
N LYS A 188 11.25 -5.76 8.47
CA LYS A 188 12.22 -5.27 9.46
C LYS A 188 11.53 -5.03 10.80
N GLN A 189 12.19 -5.52 11.85
CA GLN A 189 11.72 -5.37 13.22
C GLN A 189 11.81 -3.89 13.65
N THR A 190 10.70 -3.35 14.13
CA THR A 190 10.59 -1.99 14.66
C THR A 190 10.70 -2.03 16.19
N ASN A 191 11.53 -1.15 16.76
CA ASN A 191 11.49 -0.83 18.18
C ASN A 191 10.18 -0.10 18.51
N GLU A 192 9.67 -0.24 19.73
CA GLU A 192 8.56 0.59 20.23
C GLU A 192 8.90 2.07 20.03
N ILE A 193 8.29 2.70 19.02
CA ILE A 193 8.34 4.16 18.88
C ILE A 193 7.42 4.68 19.97
N LYS A 194 7.97 4.94 21.16
CA LYS A 194 7.25 5.62 22.23
C LYS A 194 6.68 6.91 21.66
N GLN A 195 5.40 7.17 21.94
CA GLN A 195 4.58 8.29 21.47
C GLN A 195 5.27 9.68 21.46
N ASN A 196 6.36 9.85 22.21
CA ASN A 196 7.07 11.12 22.35
C ASN A 196 7.86 11.56 21.10
N ASP A 197 8.27 10.65 20.20
CA ASP A 197 9.07 11.03 19.01
C ASP A 197 8.24 11.45 17.78
N LEU A 198 6.94 11.19 17.78
CA LEU A 198 6.03 11.64 16.69
C LEU A 198 5.69 13.14 16.80
N SER A 199 6.01 13.78 17.92
CA SER A 199 5.77 15.22 18.17
C SER A 199 6.60 16.16 17.28
N ARG A 200 7.62 15.66 16.57
CA ARG A 200 8.51 16.49 15.72
C ARG A 200 8.31 16.31 14.21
N GLN A 201 7.48 15.37 13.75
CA GLN A 201 7.21 15.19 12.32
C GLN A 201 5.72 15.17 11.94
N SER A 202 4.79 15.20 12.90
CA SER A 202 3.35 15.31 12.64
C SER A 202 2.74 16.55 13.26
N THR A 203 2.86 17.68 12.58
CA THR A 203 1.83 18.73 12.64
C THR A 203 1.29 18.97 11.25
N LYS A 204 0.47 18.02 10.79
CA LYS A 204 -0.64 18.22 9.84
C LYS A 204 -1.53 16.96 9.89
N MET A 205 -2.15 16.74 11.05
CA MET A 205 -3.30 15.85 11.18
C MET A 205 -4.46 16.73 11.66
N VAL A 206 -5.27 17.16 10.69
CA VAL A 206 -6.61 17.77 10.77
C VAL A 206 -6.86 18.75 11.92
N ASP A 207 -6.85 20.04 11.59
CA ASP A 207 -7.84 20.97 12.16
C ASP A 207 -8.37 21.86 11.03
N ASN A 208 -9.63 21.65 10.66
CA ASN A 208 -10.29 22.36 9.57
C ASN A 208 -11.56 23.00 10.13
N ARG A 209 -11.40 23.94 11.05
CA ARG A 209 -12.42 24.94 11.40
C ARG A 209 -11.79 26.31 11.69
N GLU A 210 -12.20 27.23 10.83
CA GLU A 210 -12.53 28.62 11.10
C GLU A 210 -11.50 29.75 10.98
N LEU A 211 -12.01 30.77 10.27
CA LEU A 211 -11.79 32.22 10.39
C LEU A 211 -10.71 32.89 9.53
N THR A 212 -11.17 33.27 8.33
CA THR A 212 -11.30 34.65 7.83
C THR A 212 -10.15 35.66 7.98
N ARG A 213 -9.85 36.24 6.81
CA ARG A 213 -9.67 37.68 6.49
C ARG A 213 -8.34 38.36 6.86
N ASP A 214 -7.96 39.19 5.88
CA ASP A 214 -7.00 40.30 5.89
C ASP A 214 -5.52 39.87 5.89
N THR A 215 -4.59 40.48 5.14
CA THR A 215 -4.59 41.76 4.44
C THR A 215 -3.56 41.70 3.29
N LEU A 216 -3.79 42.53 2.28
CA LEU A 216 -2.82 42.97 1.28
C LEU A 216 -1.48 43.46 1.88
N LYS A 217 -0.48 43.49 0.98
CA LYS A 217 0.87 44.13 1.00
C LYS A 217 1.98 43.07 1.12
N SER A 218 2.99 42.99 0.26
CA SER A 218 3.65 44.02 -0.53
C SER A 218 4.45 43.40 -1.69
N SER A 219 4.45 44.13 -2.80
CA SER A 219 5.37 44.01 -3.92
C SER A 219 6.69 44.75 -3.64
N THR A 220 7.73 44.42 -4.44
CA THR A 220 8.99 45.15 -4.69
C THR A 220 10.10 45.01 -3.63
N SER A 221 11.40 44.97 -3.92
CA SER A 221 12.21 44.72 -5.12
C SER A 221 13.71 44.73 -4.72
N THR A 222 14.58 44.12 -5.53
CA THR A 222 16.04 44.43 -5.72
C THR A 222 16.98 44.25 -4.50
N ARG A 223 18.29 43.96 -4.60
CA ARG A 223 19.28 43.90 -5.69
C ARG A 223 20.54 43.15 -5.17
N SER A 224 21.29 42.59 -6.13
CA SER A 224 22.77 42.50 -6.23
C SER A 224 23.63 41.83 -5.15
N GLY A 225 24.56 40.97 -5.61
CA GLY A 225 25.82 40.69 -4.92
C GLY A 225 26.61 39.53 -5.53
N THR A 226 27.70 39.85 -6.22
CA THR A 226 28.55 39.01 -7.09
C THR A 226 29.61 38.14 -6.39
N LEU A 227 30.01 37.07 -7.12
CA LEU A 227 31.33 36.41 -7.23
C LEU A 227 32.09 35.96 -5.96
N SER A 228 32.53 34.69 -5.91
CA SER A 228 33.87 34.31 -6.39
C SER A 228 34.20 32.81 -6.21
N SER A 229 35.21 32.43 -6.98
CA SER A 229 35.86 31.15 -7.31
C SER A 229 36.49 30.31 -6.19
N ARG A 230 36.60 28.99 -6.44
CA ARG A 230 37.85 28.16 -6.58
C ARG A 230 37.49 26.67 -6.38
N LYS A 231 37.58 25.82 -7.41
CA LYS A 231 38.70 24.89 -7.75
C LYS A 231 39.25 24.04 -6.60
N SER A 232 39.09 22.72 -6.68
CA SER A 232 40.21 21.75 -6.65
C SER A 232 39.77 20.36 -7.12
N SER A 233 40.71 19.65 -7.72
CA SER A 233 40.59 18.43 -8.52
C SER A 233 41.23 17.23 -7.82
N ALA A 234 41.09 16.05 -8.43
CA ALA A 234 41.97 14.86 -8.39
C ALA A 234 41.81 13.89 -7.20
N LYS A 235 42.05 12.57 -7.29
CA LYS A 235 42.03 11.51 -8.34
C LYS A 235 42.41 10.20 -7.60
N THR A 236 41.90 9.06 -8.08
CA THR A 236 42.46 7.68 -8.11
C THR A 236 42.60 6.76 -6.86
N ASN A 237 42.14 5.52 -7.13
CA ASN A 237 42.70 4.16 -6.88
C ASN A 237 42.14 3.24 -5.77
N GLU A 238 41.64 2.08 -6.25
CA GLU A 238 41.87 0.66 -5.89
C GLU A 238 42.33 0.36 -4.44
N GLN A 239 41.84 -0.65 -3.71
CA GLN A 239 41.69 -2.07 -4.05
C GLN A 239 40.91 -2.80 -2.92
N SER A 240 40.32 -3.95 -3.27
CA SER A 240 39.93 -5.14 -2.47
C SER A 240 39.85 -5.09 -0.94
N ASP A 241 38.76 -5.64 -0.39
CA ASP A 241 38.84 -6.82 0.48
C ASP A 241 37.51 -7.61 0.44
N GLN A 242 37.66 -8.92 0.28
CA GLN A 242 36.64 -9.94 0.45
C GLN A 242 36.40 -10.14 1.94
N ASP A 243 35.14 -10.37 2.34
CA ASP A 243 34.84 -11.27 3.44
C ASP A 243 33.45 -11.87 3.23
N ASP A 244 33.43 -13.18 3.40
CA ASP A 244 32.35 -14.13 3.22
C ASP A 244 31.22 -13.96 4.24
N GLU A 245 29.96 -14.11 3.82
CA GLU A 245 28.90 -14.65 4.68
C GLU A 245 27.79 -15.30 3.83
N GLU A 246 28.04 -16.58 3.55
CA GLU A 246 27.12 -17.74 3.55
C GLU A 246 25.60 -17.46 3.58
N LYS A 247 24.90 -17.81 2.49
CA LYS A 247 23.45 -18.05 2.52
C LYS A 247 23.04 -19.22 1.61
N THR A 248 23.15 -20.40 2.21
CA THR A 248 22.24 -21.56 2.07
C THR A 248 21.48 -21.70 0.75
N GLU A 249 22.12 -22.42 -0.20
CA GLU A 249 21.41 -23.15 -1.25
C GLU A 249 20.51 -24.23 -0.64
N LYS A 250 19.30 -24.34 -1.20
CA LYS A 250 18.30 -25.34 -0.83
C LYS A 250 18.74 -26.72 -1.33
N GLN A 251 19.13 -27.60 -0.41
CA GLN A 251 19.30 -29.03 -0.68
C GLN A 251 17.93 -29.68 -0.89
N VAL A 252 17.73 -30.35 -2.03
CA VAL A 252 16.66 -31.33 -2.25
C VAL A 252 17.36 -32.67 -2.50
N THR A 253 17.21 -33.61 -1.56
CA THR A 253 17.81 -34.94 -1.67
C THR A 253 16.73 -36.00 -1.46
N PHE A 254 16.56 -36.88 -2.44
CA PHE A 254 15.83 -38.14 -2.30
C PHE A 254 16.73 -39.27 -2.82
N ILE A 255 17.08 -40.23 -1.96
CA ILE A 255 17.66 -41.52 -2.35
C ILE A 255 16.94 -42.59 -1.51
N GLU A 256 16.38 -43.59 -2.20
CA GLU A 256 15.51 -44.64 -1.68
C GLU A 256 16.22 -45.65 -0.73
N PRO A 257 15.47 -46.41 0.10
CA PRO A 257 16.03 -47.29 1.11
C PRO A 257 16.70 -48.54 0.52
N PRO A 258 17.63 -49.19 1.26
CA PRO A 258 18.42 -50.29 0.73
C PRO A 258 17.69 -51.63 0.89
N GLU A 259 17.64 -52.46 -0.15
CA GLU A 259 17.39 -53.91 0.02
C GLU A 259 18.41 -54.80 -0.71
N LYS A 260 19.29 -55.34 0.14
CA LYS A 260 19.87 -56.69 0.26
C LYS A 260 20.19 -57.54 -0.98
N THR A 261 21.42 -58.06 -0.96
CA THR A 261 21.92 -59.46 -1.11
C THR A 261 23.26 -59.41 -1.84
N ASN A 262 24.34 -60.14 -1.49
CA ASN A 262 24.57 -61.33 -0.65
C ASN A 262 25.82 -61.11 0.21
#